data_AF-A0A453IYK9-F1
#
_entry.id   AF-A0A453IYK9-F1
#
_cell.length_a   1.000
_cell.length_b   1.000
_cell.length_c   1.000
_cell.angle_alpha   90.00
_cell.angle_beta   90.00
_cell.angle_gamma   90.00
#
_symmetry.space_group_name_H-M   'P 1'
#
loop_
_entity.id
_entity.type
_entity.pdbx_description
1 polymer ?
#
loop_
_entity_poly.entity_id
_entity_poly.type
_entity_poly.pdbx_seq_one_letter_code
_entity_poly.pdbx_strand_id
1 'polypeptide(L)'
;TKTALVVLQSLTPNAQSVFRVLAEYQLANEKEEGKPVSSLYTKCRERFLVSSQVTLNSHLTEFKDHDLIKIKKHSDGQDCLHIPLVPDALGKLLQELA
;
A
#
# COMPACT_ATOMS: atom_id res chain seq x y z
N THR A 1 6.71 -12.12 6.95
CA THR A 1 7.51 -11.27 6.05
C THR A 1 7.97 -12.01 4.80
N LYS A 2 8.61 -13.20 4.90
CA LYS A 2 9.08 -13.96 3.72
C LYS A 2 8.04 -14.15 2.60
N THR A 3 6.80 -14.50 2.92
CA THR A 3 5.74 -14.65 1.90
C THR A 3 5.36 -13.32 1.23
N ALA A 4 5.24 -12.24 2.01
CA ALA A 4 4.91 -10.91 1.48
C ALA A 4 6.00 -10.37 0.55
N LEU A 5 7.28 -10.61 0.88
CA LEU A 5 8.40 -10.22 0.02
C LEU A 5 8.35 -10.94 -1.34
N VAL A 6 8.16 -12.27 -1.34
CA VAL A 6 8.09 -13.06 -2.57
C VAL A 6 6.94 -12.61 -3.46
N VAL A 7 5.77 -12.37 -2.87
CA VAL A 7 4.62 -11.82 -3.61
C VAL A 7 5.00 -10.46 -4.22
N LEU A 8 5.46 -9.50 -3.42
CA LEU A 8 5.81 -8.16 -3.90
C LEU A 8 6.86 -8.17 -5.02
N GLN A 9 7.89 -9.02 -4.90
CA GLN A 9 8.93 -9.19 -5.93
C GLN A 9 8.38 -9.75 -7.24
N SER A 10 7.28 -10.49 -7.21
CA SER A 10 6.62 -11.00 -8.42
C SER A 10 5.73 -9.96 -9.13
N LEU A 11 5.40 -8.86 -8.45
CA LEU A 11 4.55 -7.81 -9.00
C LEU A 11 5.32 -6.87 -9.93
N THR A 12 4.59 -6.12 -10.76
CA THR A 12 5.19 -5.09 -11.63
C THR A 12 5.90 -3.99 -10.81
N PRO A 13 6.93 -3.31 -11.37
CA PRO A 13 7.63 -2.22 -10.67
C PRO A 13 6.71 -1.09 -10.19
N ASN A 14 5.64 -0.79 -10.95
CA ASN A 14 4.64 0.19 -10.55
C ASN A 14 3.83 -0.30 -9.35
N ALA A 15 3.41 -1.57 -9.32
CA ALA A 15 2.72 -2.14 -8.17
C ALA A 15 3.59 -2.09 -6.91
N GLN A 16 4.86 -2.49 -7.02
CA GLN A 16 5.84 -2.40 -5.92
C GLN A 16 5.97 -0.95 -5.41
N SER A 17 6.03 0.01 -6.33
CA SER A 17 6.11 1.43 -6.00
C SER A 17 4.84 1.97 -5.33
N VAL A 18 3.65 1.53 -5.77
CA VAL A 18 2.37 1.87 -5.12
C VAL A 18 2.32 1.32 -3.69
N PHE A 19 2.77 0.06 -3.48
CA PHE A 19 2.88 -0.52 -2.14
C PHE A 19 3.84 0.29 -1.26
N ARG A 20 5.00 0.69 -1.80
CA ARG A 20 5.98 1.53 -1.10
C ARG A 20 5.39 2.88 -0.67
N VAL A 21 4.60 3.55 -1.54
CA VAL A 21 3.90 4.81 -1.18
C VAL A 21 2.96 4.64 0.01
N LEU A 22 2.23 3.52 0.07
CA LEU A 22 1.33 3.23 1.19
C LEU A 22 2.12 2.91 2.47
N ALA A 23 3.18 2.12 2.35
CA ALA A 23 4.03 1.73 3.47
C ALA A 23 4.77 2.92 4.10
N GLU A 24 5.35 3.79 3.27
CA GLU A 24 6.00 5.04 3.70
C GLU A 24 5.02 5.94 4.47
N TYR A 25 3.78 6.05 3.98
CA TYR A 25 2.73 6.80 4.68
C TYR A 25 2.42 6.19 6.05
N GLN A 26 2.25 4.87 6.14
CA GLN A 26 1.92 4.21 7.41
C GLN A 26 3.05 4.36 8.44
N LEU A 27 4.32 4.25 8.02
CA LEU A 27 5.47 4.45 8.90
C LEU A 27 5.61 5.91 9.36
N ALA A 28 5.25 6.88 8.52
CA ALA A 28 5.29 8.30 8.90
C ALA A 28 4.11 8.71 9.80
N ASN A 29 3.01 7.95 9.78
CA ASN A 29 1.75 8.29 10.45
C ASN A 29 1.22 7.12 11.29
N GLU A 30 2.06 6.52 12.15
CA GLU A 30 1.71 5.32 12.92
C GLU A 30 0.45 5.45 13.81
N LYS A 31 0.07 6.69 14.16
CA LYS A 31 -1.11 7.00 14.97
C LYS A 31 -2.40 7.13 14.16
N GLU A 32 -2.32 7.16 12.84
CA GLU A 32 -3.48 7.27 11.97
C GLU A 32 -4.05 5.89 11.61
N GLU A 33 -5.36 5.81 11.37
CA GLU A 33 -6.04 4.53 11.10
C GLU A 33 -5.89 4.03 9.65
N GLY A 34 -4.94 4.60 8.89
CA GLY A 34 -4.62 4.22 7.52
C GLY A 34 -4.72 5.39 6.53
N LYS A 35 -4.47 5.09 5.25
CA LYS A 35 -4.46 6.10 4.19
C LYS A 35 -5.75 6.07 3.36
N PRO A 36 -6.48 7.19 3.18
CA PRO A 36 -7.63 7.22 2.28
C PRO A 36 -7.26 6.83 0.84
N VAL A 37 -8.12 6.04 0.19
CA VAL A 37 -7.91 5.59 -1.21
C VAL A 37 -7.71 6.78 -2.16
N SER A 38 -8.47 7.85 -1.99
CA SER A 38 -8.37 9.09 -2.78
C SER A 38 -6.99 9.75 -2.64
N SER A 39 -6.46 9.82 -1.43
CA SER A 39 -5.11 10.35 -1.14
C SER A 39 -4.01 9.46 -1.72
N LEU A 40 -4.19 8.14 -1.68
CA LEU A 40 -3.27 7.21 -2.37
C LEU A 40 -3.28 7.44 -3.88
N TYR A 41 -4.45 7.55 -4.50
CA TYR A 41 -4.57 7.80 -5.92
C TYR A 41 -3.88 9.08 -6.37
N THR A 42 -4.15 10.20 -5.69
CA THR A 42 -3.50 11.48 -5.99
C THR A 42 -1.98 11.35 -5.94
N LYS A 43 -1.44 10.73 -4.88
CA LYS A 43 0.01 10.58 -4.74
C LYS A 43 0.63 9.67 -5.80
N CYS A 44 -0.02 8.57 -6.14
CA CYS A 44 0.46 7.64 -7.17
C CYS A 44 0.39 8.27 -8.57
N ARG A 45 -0.62 9.10 -8.86
CA ARG A 45 -0.74 9.81 -10.13
C ARG A 45 0.33 10.90 -10.28
N GLU A 46 0.60 11.67 -9.23
CA GLU A 46 1.69 12.68 -9.19
C GLU A 46 3.08 12.05 -9.43
N ARG A 47 3.27 10.80 -9.02
CA ARG A 47 4.50 10.03 -9.21
C ARG A 47 4.51 9.19 -10.50
N PHE A 48 3.50 9.34 -11.38
CA PHE A 48 3.34 8.57 -12.62
C PHE A 48 3.31 7.05 -12.44
N LEU A 49 2.89 6.56 -11.26
CA LEU A 49 2.81 5.13 -10.95
C LEU A 49 1.54 4.47 -11.51
N VAL A 50 0.47 5.24 -11.65
CA VAL A 50 -0.82 4.80 -12.18
C VAL A 50 -1.36 5.82 -13.18
N SER A 51 -1.96 5.34 -14.27
CA SER A 51 -2.56 6.19 -15.30
C SER A 51 -4.03 6.51 -15.04
N SER A 52 -4.71 5.71 -14.23
CA SER A 52 -6.15 5.85 -13.95
C SER A 52 -6.53 5.26 -12.59
N GLN A 53 -7.74 5.58 -12.12
CA GLN A 53 -8.33 4.95 -10.94
C GLN A 53 -8.50 3.44 -11.13
N VAL A 54 -8.82 2.99 -12.35
CA VAL A 54 -8.97 1.57 -12.68
C VAL A 54 -7.65 0.83 -12.47
N THR A 55 -6.54 1.41 -12.92
CA THR A 55 -5.19 0.84 -12.72
C THR A 55 -4.85 0.73 -11.24
N LEU A 56 -5.13 1.77 -10.44
CA LEU A 56 -4.95 1.68 -8.99
C LEU A 56 -5.80 0.57 -8.38
N ASN A 57 -7.08 0.48 -8.75
CA ASN A 57 -7.99 -0.54 -8.22
C ASN A 57 -7.52 -1.96 -8.57
N SER A 58 -6.87 -2.17 -9.72
CA SER A 58 -6.27 -3.46 -10.06
C SER A 58 -5.15 -3.84 -9.10
N HIS A 59 -4.23 -2.91 -8.79
CA HIS A 59 -3.17 -3.14 -7.80
C HIS A 59 -3.74 -3.38 -6.40
N LEU A 60 -4.76 -2.61 -5.99
CA LEU A 60 -5.40 -2.81 -4.68
C LEU A 60 -6.12 -4.16 -4.58
N THR A 61 -6.73 -4.63 -5.67
CA THR A 61 -7.31 -5.98 -5.73
C THR A 61 -6.25 -7.05 -5.52
N GLU A 62 -5.15 -6.98 -6.29
CA GLU A 62 -4.03 -7.91 -6.17
C GLU A 62 -3.40 -7.90 -4.77
N PHE A 63 -3.21 -6.72 -4.16
CA PHE A 63 -2.71 -6.62 -2.79
C PHE A 63 -3.66 -7.24 -1.76
N LYS A 64 -4.98 -7.07 -1.96
CA LYS A 64 -6.00 -7.64 -1.08
C LYS A 64 -6.04 -9.16 -1.19
N ASP A 65 -5.94 -9.70 -2.41
CA ASP A 65 -5.95 -11.15 -2.67
C ASP A 65 -4.72 -11.85 -2.05
N HIS A 66 -3.64 -11.10 -1.81
CA HIS A 66 -2.43 -11.57 -1.15
C HIS A 66 -2.30 -11.14 0.32
N ASP A 67 -3.36 -10.62 0.94
CA ASP A 67 -3.38 -10.14 2.34
C ASP A 67 -2.31 -9.05 2.64
N LEU A 68 -1.82 -8.35 1.61
CA LEU A 68 -0.84 -7.28 1.75
C LEU A 68 -1.45 -5.97 2.28
N ILE A 69 -2.76 -5.80 2.10
CA ILE A 69 -3.52 -4.65 2.60
C ILE A 69 -4.86 -5.08 3.19
N LYS A 70 -5.41 -4.23 4.05
CA LYS A 70 -6.78 -4.27 4.54
C LYS A 70 -7.45 -2.92 4.31
N ILE A 71 -8.75 -2.95 4.04
CA ILE A 71 -9.59 -1.76 4.03
C ILE A 71 -10.28 -1.67 5.39
N LYS A 72 -10.16 -0.53 6.05
CA LYS A 72 -10.85 -0.21 7.30
C LYS A 72 -11.66 1.07 7.11
N LYS A 73 -12.83 1.12 7.73
CA LYS A 73 -13.65 2.31 7.75
C LYS A 73 -13.16 3.23 8.85
N HIS A 74 -12.76 4.44 8.48
CA HIS A 74 -12.33 5.47 9.41
C HIS A 74 -13.52 6.08 10.15
N SER A 75 -13.24 6.82 11.22
CA SER A 75 -14.23 7.48 12.07
C SER A 75 -15.17 8.43 11.31
N ASP A 76 -14.70 8.99 10.19
CA ASP A 76 -15.46 9.87 9.28
C ASP A 76 -16.26 9.12 8.20
N GLY A 77 -16.21 7.78 8.21
CA GLY A 77 -16.90 6.92 7.24
C GLY A 77 -16.13 6.65 5.95
N GLN A 78 -14.92 7.22 5.76
CA GLN A 78 -14.09 6.96 4.59
C GLN A 78 -13.37 5.61 4.68
N ASP A 79 -13.13 4.98 3.52
CA ASP A 79 -12.33 3.77 3.42
C ASP A 79 -10.83 4.11 3.41
N CYS A 80 -10.13 3.61 4.41
CA CYS A 80 -8.69 3.75 4.59
C CYS A 80 -7.98 2.41 4.35
N LEU A 81 -6.83 2.49 3.68
CA LEU A 81 -5.95 1.37 3.38
C LEU A 81 -4.91 1.23 4.49
N HIS A 82 -4.65 -0.01 4.90
CA HIS A 82 -3.71 -0.33 5.96
C HIS A 82 -2.94 -1.62 5.63
N ILE A 83 -1.62 -1.62 5.84
CA ILE A 83 -0.78 -2.82 5.70
C ILE A 83 -0.74 -3.55 7.04
N PRO A 84 -1.17 -4.82 7.12
CA PRO A 84 -1.28 -5.56 8.39
C PRO A 84 0.08 -6.08 8.90
N LEU A 85 1.08 -5.19 8.97
CA LEU A 85 2.42 -5.46 9.50
C LEU A 85 2.76 -4.41 10.56
N VAL A 86 3.46 -4.85 11.62
CA VAL A 86 4.03 -3.94 12.61
C VAL A 86 5.14 -3.06 11.98
N PRO A 87 5.39 -1.84 12.49
CA PRO A 87 6.33 -0.89 11.87
C PRO A 87 7.71 -1.49 11.58
N ASP A 88 8.31 -2.20 12.54
CA ASP A 88 9.62 -2.85 12.36
C ASP A 88 9.63 -3.87 11.21
N ALA A 89 8.57 -4.68 11.10
CA ALA A 89 8.44 -5.68 10.05
C ALA A 89 8.20 -5.04 8.68
N LEU A 90 7.45 -3.93 8.63
CA LEU A 90 7.20 -3.16 7.42
C LEU A 90 8.48 -2.44 6.95
N GLY A 91 9.22 -1.83 7.86
CA GLY A 91 10.51 -1.20 7.57
C GLY A 91 11.52 -2.21 7.00
N LYS A 92 11.63 -3.39 7.62
CA LYS A 92 12.47 -4.48 7.12
C LYS A 92 12.04 -4.95 5.73
N LEU A 93 10.74 -5.11 5.49
CA LEU A 93 10.21 -5.49 4.18
C LEU A 93 10.58 -4.47 3.09
N LEU A 94 10.52 -3.18 3.39
CA LEU A 94 10.90 -2.12 2.44
C LEU A 94 12.40 -2.08 2.12
N GLN A 95 13.25 -2.45 3.10
CA GLN A 95 14.70 -2.60 2.88
C GLN A 95 15.01 -3.81 1.99
N GLU A 96 14.28 -4.91 2.15
CA GLU A 96 14.44 -6.13 1.35
C GLU A 96 13.84 -6.00 -0.08
N LEU A 97 12.91 -5.07 -0.29
CA LEU A 97 12.34 -4.73 -1.60
C LEU A 97 13.20 -3.71 -2.39
N ALA A 98 14.35 -3.28 -1.84
CA ALA A 98 15.23 -2.29 -2.47
C ALA A 98 16.10 -2.90 -3.58
#